data_AF-A0A7X8DB86-F1
#
_entry.id   AF-A0A7X8DB86-F1
#
_cell.length_a   1.000
_cell.length_b   1.000
_cell.length_c   1.000
_cell.angle_alpha   90.00
_cell.angle_beta   90.00
_cell.angle_gamma   90.00
#
_symmetry.space_group_name_H-M   'P 1'
#
loop_
_entity.id
_entity.type
_entity.pdbx_description
1 polymer ?
#
loop_
_entity_poly.entity_id
_entity_poly.type
_entity_poly.pdbx_seq_one_letter_code
_entity_poly.pdbx_strand_id
1 'polypeptide(L)' 'MIFTVTQVDRIVYQITEADGTEQWICEYPDLKGCIGVGDTYDEAVKEGEANKAVWLKTDQERRKLASSRA' A
#
# COMPACT_ATOMS: atom_id res chain seq x y z
N MET A 1 20.70 19.08 -11.55
CA MET A 1 19.74 18.72 -10.50
C MET A 1 19.00 17.49 -10.98
N ILE A 2 19.34 16.32 -10.45
CA ILE A 2 18.61 15.08 -10.76
C ILE A 2 17.48 15.03 -9.75
N PHE A 3 16.27 15.45 -10.16
CA PHE A 3 15.08 15.10 -9.39
C PHE A 3 14.89 13.60 -9.63
N THR A 4 15.41 12.77 -8.72
CA THR A 4 14.93 11.39 -8.64
C THR A 4 13.47 11.52 -8.28
N VAL A 5 12.61 11.51 -9.29
CA VAL A 5 11.20 11.16 -9.11
C VAL A 5 11.28 9.76 -8.53
N THR A 6 11.26 9.66 -7.20
CA THR A 6 10.85 8.44 -6.52
C THR A 6 9.46 8.19 -7.06
N GLN A 7 9.39 7.34 -8.08
CA GLN A 7 8.16 6.89 -8.66
C GLN A 7 7.45 6.17 -7.52
N VAL A 8 6.57 6.90 -6.84
CA VAL A 8 5.70 6.30 -5.85
C VAL A 8 4.48 5.92 -6.64
N ASP A 9 4.50 4.70 -7.16
CA ASP A 9 3.36 4.02 -7.77
C ASP A 9 2.32 3.75 -6.68
N ARG A 10 1.80 4.83 -6.09
CA ARG A 10 0.69 4.86 -5.14
C ARG A 10 -0.29 5.90 -5.64
N ILE A 11 -1.54 5.49 -5.79
CA ILE A 11 -2.63 6.36 -6.18
C ILE A 11 -3.38 6.64 -4.90
N VAL A 12 -3.42 7.92 -4.51
CA VAL A 12 -4.20 8.35 -3.34
C VAL A 12 -5.34 9.20 -3.83
N TYR A 13 -6.56 8.80 -3.50
CA TYR A 13 -7.78 9.51 -3.88
C TYR A 13 -8.76 9.50 -2.72
N GLN A 14 -9.56 10.56 -2.64
CA GLN A 14 -10.63 10.67 -1.66
C GLN A 14 -11.90 10.07 -2.25
N ILE A 15 -12.61 9.27 -1.45
CA ILE A 15 -13.94 8.79 -1.77
C ILE A 15 -14.92 9.43 -0.79
N THR A 16 -16.10 9.75 -1.30
CA THR A 16 -17.24 10.13 -0.46
C THR A 16 -18.17 8.93 -0.39
N GLU A 17 -18.37 8.40 0.81
CA GLU A 17 -19.31 7.32 1.06
C GLU A 17 -20.75 7.85 1.01
N ALA A 18 -21.71 6.93 0.86
CA ALA A 18 -23.13 7.26 0.72
C ALA A 18 -23.74 7.92 1.98
N ASP A 19 -23.05 7.82 3.11
CA ASP A 19 -23.39 8.46 4.38
C ASP A 19 -22.88 9.91 4.48
N GLY A 20 -22.11 10.38 3.50
CA GLY A 20 -21.48 11.70 3.47
C GLY A 20 -20.10 11.76 4.13
N THR A 21 -19.56 10.63 4.58
CA THR A 21 -18.21 10.53 5.14
C THR A 21 -17.17 10.56 4.02
N GLU A 22 -16.14 11.38 4.18
CA GLU A 22 -15.01 11.41 3.26
C GLU A 22 -13.87 10.54 3.79
N GLN A 23 -13.42 9.56 2.99
CA GLN A 23 -12.30 8.70 3.33
C GLN A 23 -11.21 8.78 2.28
N TRP A 24 -9.96 8.67 2.72
CA TRP A 24 -8.80 8.64 1.86
C TRP A 24 -8.41 7.19 1.58
N ILE A 25 -8.30 6.85 0.30
CA ILE A 25 -7.83 5.55 -0.16
C ILE A 25 -6.47 5.72 -0.82
N CYS A 26 -5.51 4.91 -0.39
CA CYS A 26 -4.20 4.78 -0.98
C CYS A 26 -4.05 3.38 -1.57
N GLU A 27 -4.00 3.24 -2.89
CA GLU A 27 -3.77 1.96 -3.56
C GLU A 27 -2.40 1.89 -4.25
N TYR A 28 -1.82 0.68 -4.30
CA TYR A 28 -0.57 0.43 -5.00
C TYR A 28 -0.82 -0.42 -6.26
N PRO A 29 -0.79 0.14 -7.48
CA PRO A 29 -0.96 -0.64 -8.71
C PRO A 29 0.05 -1.78 -8.88
N ASP A 30 1.26 -1.63 -8.31
CA ASP A 30 2.29 -2.68 -8.32
C ASP A 30 1.94 -3.90 -7.47
N LEU A 31 1.12 -3.72 -6.44
CA LEU A 31 0.79 -4.74 -5.47
C LEU A 31 -0.72 -4.97 -5.46
N LYS A 32 -1.19 -5.87 -6.33
CA LYS A 32 -2.61 -6.23 -6.40
C LYS A 32 -3.15 -6.61 -5.01
N GLY A 33 -4.10 -5.83 -4.51
CA GLY A 33 -4.76 -6.02 -3.22
C GLY A 33 -4.10 -5.30 -2.04
N CYS A 34 -3.06 -4.49 -2.27
CA CYS A 34 -2.46 -3.65 -1.25
C CYS A 34 -3.10 -2.26 -1.30
N ILE A 35 -4.06 -2.04 -0.40
CA ILE A 35 -4.74 -0.76 -0.21
C ILE A 35 -4.60 -0.31 1.24
N GLY A 36 -4.49 0.98 1.46
CA GLY A 36 -4.60 1.64 2.76
C GLY A 36 -5.81 2.56 2.75
N VAL A 37 -6.56 2.59 3.83
CA VAL A 37 -7.71 3.49 4.01
C VAL A 37 -7.47 4.29 5.28
N GLY A 38 -7.78 5.58 5.26
CA GLY A 38 -7.67 6.44 6.43
C GLY A 38 -8.60 7.65 6.34
N ASP A 39 -8.85 8.28 7.47
CA ASP A 39 -9.67 9.49 7.53
C ASP A 39 -8.87 10.71 7.05
N THR A 40 -7.54 10.59 7.03
CA THR A 40 -6.62 11.59 6.50
C THR A 40 -5.67 11.01 5.45
N TYR A 41 -5.15 11.89 4.58
CA TYR A 41 -4.13 11.53 3.59
C TYR A 41 -2.92 10.82 4.23
N ASP A 42 -2.42 11.31 5.36
CA ASP A 42 -1.25 10.76 6.04
C ASP A 42 -1.51 9.36 6.61
N GLU A 43 -2.70 9.14 7.18
CA GLU A 43 -3.11 7.82 7.67
C GLU A 43 -3.25 6.81 6.54
N ALA A 44 -3.92 7.18 5.44
CA ALA A 44 -4.08 6.30 4.29
C ALA A 44 -2.72 5.88 3.70
N VAL A 45 -1.77 6.83 3.64
CA VAL A 45 -0.41 6.58 3.17
C VAL A 45 0.36 5.67 4.13
N LYS A 46 0.30 5.94 5.45
CA LYS A 46 0.96 5.10 6.47
C LYS A 46 0.46 3.67 6.46
N GLU A 47 -0.86 3.48 6.43
CA GLU A 47 -1.48 2.15 6.31
C GLU A 47 -1.05 1.46 5.01
N GLY A 48 -1.05 2.22 3.90
CA GLY A 48 -0.57 1.72 2.63
C GLY A 48 0.90 1.25 2.66
N GLU A 49 1.78 2.03 3.27
CA GLU A 49 3.20 1.68 3.43
C GLU A 49 3.40 0.48 4.37
N ALA A 50 2.63 0.40 5.45
CA ALA A 50 2.63 -0.74 6.36
C ALA A 50 2.20 -2.03 5.63
N ASN A 51 1.13 -1.96 4.84
CA ASN A 51 0.65 -3.09 4.04
C ASN A 51 1.68 -3.54 3.00
N LYS A 52 2.38 -2.59 2.35
CA LYS A 52 3.49 -2.90 1.43
C LYS A 52 4.62 -3.64 2.15
N ALA A 53 4.99 -3.20 3.34
CA ALA A 53 6.04 -3.85 4.14
C ALA A 53 5.65 -5.28 4.54
N VAL A 54 4.39 -5.48 4.97
CA VAL A 54 3.85 -6.81 5.29
C VAL A 54 3.82 -7.72 4.07
N TRP A 55 3.44 -7.21 2.91
CA TRP A 55 3.41 -7.97 1.66
C TRP A 55 4.82 -8.46 1.27
N LEU A 56 5.81 -7.58 1.29
CA LEU A 56 7.22 -7.93 1.02
C LEU A 56 7.76 -8.96 2.01
N LYS A 57 7.46 -8.78 3.30
CA LYS A 57 7.86 -9.73 4.34
C LYS A 57 7.23 -11.11 4.11
N THR A 58 5.95 -11.14 3.74
CA THR A 58 5.23 -12.39 3.45
C THR A 58 5.81 -13.10 2.22
N ASP A 59 6.16 -12.37 1.15
CA ASP A 59 6.81 -12.97 -0.02
C ASP A 59 8.19 -13.57 0.33
N GLN A 60 8.99 -12.86 1.14
CA GLN A 60 10.29 -13.36 1.60
C GLN A 60 10.15 -14.63 2.45
N GLU A 61 9.21 -14.65 3.39
CA GLU A 61 8.96 -15.82 4.24
C GLU A 61 8.42 -17.00 3.42
N ARG A 62 7.55 -16.75 2.43
CA ARG A 62 7.09 -17.77 1.48
C ARG A 62 8.24 -18.40 0.69
N ARG A 63 9.20 -17.59 0.22
CA ARG A 63 10.39 -18.08 -0.49
C ARG A 63 11.28 -18.93 0.41
N LYS A 64 11.49 -18.53 1.67
CA LYS A 64 12.24 -19.32 2.64
C LYS A 64 11.56 -20.65 2.94
N LEU A 65 10.24 -20.65 3.14
CA LEU A 65 9.46 -21.86 3.41
C LEU A 65 9.47 -22.83 2.21
N ALA A 66 9.44 -22.32 0.98
CA ALA A 66 9.59 -23.14 -0.22
C ALA A 66 10.98 -23.77 -0.33
N SER A 67 12.02 -23.06 0.10
CA SER A 67 13.40 -23.56 0.10
C SER A 67 13.70 -24.58 1.21
N SER A 68 12.95 -24.57 2.32
CA SER A 68 13.16 -25.52 3.43
C SER A 68 12.38 -26.83 3.27
N ARG A 69 11.54 -26.94 2.24
CA ARG A 69 10.75 -28.14 1.91
C ARG A 69 11.30 -28.93 0.72
N ALA A 70 12.39 -28.45 0.09
CA ALA A 70 13.14 -29.13 -0.96
C ALA A 70 14.35 -29.85 -0.37
#